data_AF-K3YF41-F1
#
_entry.id   AF-K3YF41-F1
#
_cell.length_a   1.000
_cell.length_b   1.000
_cell.length_c   1.000
_cell.angle_alpha   90.00
_cell.angle_beta   90.00
_cell.angle_gamma   90.00
#
_symmetry.space_group_name_H-M   'P 1'
#
loop_
_entity.id
_entity.type
_entity.pdbx_description
1 polymer ?
#
loop_
_entity_poly.entity_id
_entity_poly.type
_entity_poly.pdbx_seq_one_letter_code
_entity_poly.pdbx_strand_id
1 'polypeptide(L)'
;MLRYMGATDDSTVILTTVHDSQLVDDIPVEKLQIHDVPVDIICTPTQVIFTNTTIPKPQGIYWEKLSPEKLGQIRVLRELKARIEQEMGTKLPCGPPVKLPQASKQEGLECKREGR
;
A
#
# COMPACT_ATOMS: atom_id res chain seq x y z
N MET A 1 7.78 1.88 2.37
CA MET A 1 8.92 2.26 1.50
C MET A 1 9.24 3.75 1.65
N LEU A 2 8.31 4.66 1.38
CA LEU A 2 8.56 6.12 1.47
C LEU A 2 9.14 6.55 2.83
N ARG A 3 8.57 6.05 3.93
CA ARG A 3 9.10 6.30 5.28
C ARG A 3 10.53 5.81 5.49
N TYR A 4 10.85 4.63 4.95
CA TYR A 4 12.22 4.09 5.03
C TYR A 4 13.22 4.96 4.27
N MET A 5 12.79 5.57 3.16
CA MET A 5 13.61 6.51 2.40
C MET A 5 13.67 7.92 3.03
N GLY A 6 13.04 8.14 4.18
CA GLY A 6 12.96 9.46 4.83
C GLY A 6 12.06 10.46 4.10
N ALA A 7 11.26 10.02 3.12
CA ALA A 7 10.40 10.91 2.34
C ALA A 7 9.09 11.29 3.06
N THR A 8 8.70 10.53 4.08
CA THR A 8 7.47 10.73 4.84
C THR A 8 7.68 10.37 6.30
N ASP A 9 7.04 11.09 7.20
CA ASP A 9 7.03 10.86 8.64
C ASP A 9 5.60 10.98 9.21
N ASP A 10 5.47 10.98 10.54
CA ASP A 10 4.16 11.09 11.21
C ASP A 10 3.49 12.45 11.00
N SER A 11 4.27 13.51 10.72
CA SER A 11 3.77 14.87 10.44
C SER A 11 3.29 15.06 9.00
N THR A 12 3.60 14.10 8.11
CA THR A 12 3.26 14.19 6.69
C THR A 12 1.76 14.00 6.46
N VAL A 13 1.07 15.05 6.01
CA VAL A 13 -0.38 15.03 5.75
C VAL A 13 -0.71 14.10 4.57
N ILE A 14 -1.67 13.19 4.78
CA ILE A 14 -2.19 12.29 3.76
C ILE A 14 -3.57 12.80 3.31
N LEU A 15 -3.66 13.20 2.04
CA LEU A 15 -4.89 13.69 1.41
C LEU A 15 -5.28 12.78 0.25
N THR A 16 -6.58 12.52 0.11
CA THR A 16 -7.13 11.81 -1.04
C THR A 16 -8.32 12.53 -1.63
N THR A 17 -8.59 12.27 -2.91
CA THR A 17 -9.79 12.72 -3.61
C THR A 17 -10.64 11.51 -3.99
N VAL A 18 -11.92 11.53 -3.65
CA VAL A 18 -12.88 10.47 -3.98
C VAL A 18 -14.21 11.07 -4.43
N HIS A 19 -15.04 10.28 -5.11
CA HIS A 19 -16.42 10.69 -5.39
C HIS A 19 -17.30 10.48 -4.15
N ASP A 20 -18.37 11.27 -4.02
CA ASP A 20 -19.30 11.19 -2.88
C ASP A 20 -19.88 9.78 -2.69
N SER A 21 -20.10 9.04 -3.79
CA SER A 21 -20.61 7.65 -3.76
C SER A 21 -19.60 6.62 -3.23
N GLN A 22 -18.33 6.99 -3.03
CA GLN A 22 -17.32 6.13 -2.42
C GLN A 22 -17.24 6.33 -0.91
N LEU A 23 -17.96 7.31 -0.36
CA LEU A 23 -18.11 7.47 1.08
C LEU A 23 -19.16 6.51 1.60
N VAL A 24 -18.85 5.90 2.73
CA VAL A 24 -19.74 5.06 3.52
C VAL A 24 -19.70 5.55 4.96
N ASP A 25 -20.79 5.40 5.69
CA ASP A 25 -20.91 5.95 7.05
C ASP A 25 -19.91 5.29 8.02
N ASP A 26 -19.70 3.98 7.90
CA ASP A 26 -18.79 3.23 8.76
C ASP A 26 -17.99 2.18 7.98
N ILE A 27 -16.70 2.07 8.32
CA ILE A 27 -15.83 0.96 7.90
C ILE A 27 -15.37 0.25 9.17
N PRO A 28 -15.61 -1.07 9.30
CA PRO A 28 -15.16 -1.83 10.47
C PRO A 28 -13.64 -1.74 10.63
N VAL A 29 -13.19 -1.23 11.77
CA VAL A 29 -11.76 -0.94 12.05
C VAL A 29 -10.94 -2.23 12.03
N GLU A 30 -11.56 -3.37 12.33
CA GLU A 30 -10.91 -4.69 12.34
C GLU A 30 -10.46 -5.13 10.94
N LYS A 31 -11.00 -4.51 9.89
CA LYS A 31 -10.55 -4.73 8.51
C LYS A 31 -9.24 -4.01 8.20
N LEU A 32 -8.92 -2.93 8.92
CA LEU A 32 -7.70 -2.17 8.72
C LEU A 32 -6.50 -3.00 9.17
N GLN A 33 -5.54 -3.11 8.27
CA GLN A 33 -4.28 -3.79 8.53
C GLN A 33 -3.27 -2.81 9.10
N ILE A 34 -2.29 -3.31 9.86
CA ILE A 34 -1.19 -2.49 10.42
C ILE A 34 -0.34 -1.76 9.36
N HIS A 35 -0.44 -2.19 8.10
CA HIS A 35 0.25 -1.59 6.96
C HIS A 35 -0.61 -0.61 6.17
N ASP A 36 -1.88 -0.46 6.52
CA ASP A 36 -2.76 0.54 5.91
C ASP A 36 -2.41 1.93 6.43
N VAL A 37 -2.44 2.92 5.53
CA VAL A 37 -2.12 4.30 5.85
C VAL A 37 -3.43 5.06 6.07
N PRO A 38 -3.70 5.57 7.28
CA PRO A 38 -4.89 6.38 7.52
C PRO A 38 -4.77 7.73 6.79
N VAL A 39 -5.90 8.20 6.28
CA VAL A 39 -6.01 9.47 5.55
C VAL A 39 -6.42 10.58 6.52
N ASP A 40 -5.75 11.73 6.45
CA ASP A 40 -6.03 12.88 7.31
C ASP A 40 -7.16 13.76 6.72
N ILE A 41 -7.20 13.89 5.39
CA ILE A 41 -8.17 14.72 4.66
C ILE A 41 -8.75 13.97 3.47
N ILE A 42 -10.07 13.97 3.35
CA ILE A 42 -10.80 13.43 2.21
C ILE A 42 -11.52 14.57 1.50
N CYS A 43 -11.19 14.78 0.22
CA CYS A 43 -11.87 15.74 -0.63
C CYS A 43 -12.84 15.03 -1.56
N THR A 44 -14.09 15.45 -1.57
CA THR A 44 -15.07 15.09 -2.59
C THR A 44 -15.43 16.30 -3.44
N PRO A 45 -16.11 16.12 -4.59
CA PRO A 45 -16.61 17.25 -5.37
C PRO A 45 -17.51 18.22 -4.57
N THR A 46 -18.17 17.74 -3.51
CA THR A 46 -19.14 18.53 -2.73
C THR A 46 -18.58 19.06 -1.40
N GLN A 47 -17.57 18.41 -0.80
CA GLN A 47 -17.09 18.78 0.53
C GLN A 47 -15.65 18.34 0.81
N VAL A 48 -15.08 18.89 1.88
CA VAL A 48 -13.78 18.50 2.44
C VAL A 48 -14.00 17.98 3.86
N ILE A 49 -13.50 16.77 4.14
CA ILE A 49 -13.68 16.07 5.40
C ILE A 49 -12.32 15.91 6.07
N PHE A 50 -12.21 16.37 7.32
CA PHE A 50 -11.06 16.12 8.19
C PHE A 50 -11.36 14.92 9.07
N THR A 51 -10.62 13.83 8.90
CA THR A 51 -10.94 12.56 9.57
C THR A 51 -10.58 12.57 11.06
N ASN A 52 -9.61 13.39 11.46
CA ASN A 52 -9.06 13.44 12.83
C ASN A 52 -8.75 12.03 13.39
N THR A 53 -8.30 11.14 12.51
CA THR A 53 -8.05 9.74 12.84
C THR A 53 -7.00 9.60 13.94
N THR A 54 -7.28 8.76 14.93
CA THR A 54 -6.34 8.41 16.01
C THR A 54 -5.47 7.21 15.65
N ILE A 55 -5.67 6.64 14.45
CA ILE A 55 -4.94 5.45 13.99
C ILE A 55 -3.51 5.89 13.61
N PRO A 56 -2.47 5.23 14.13
CA PRO A 56 -1.09 5.61 13.83
C PRO A 56 -0.72 5.21 12.40
N LYS A 57 0.13 6.04 11.76
CA LYS A 57 0.72 5.72 10.47
C LYS A 57 1.69 4.54 10.61
N PRO A 58 1.81 3.67 9.58
CA PRO A 58 2.78 2.58 9.58
C PRO A 58 4.21 3.07 9.84
N GLN A 59 4.94 2.35 10.69
CA GLN A 59 6.28 2.75 11.14
C GLN A 59 7.40 2.28 10.20
N GLY A 60 7.07 1.44 9.21
CA GLY A 60 8.05 0.90 8.29
C GLY A 60 7.51 -0.24 7.46
N ILE A 61 8.41 -1.12 7.04
CA ILE A 61 8.06 -2.33 6.30
C ILE A 61 8.01 -3.49 7.29
N TYR A 62 6.86 -4.16 7.38
CA TYR A 62 6.65 -5.35 8.21
C TYR A 62 7.07 -6.61 7.44
N TRP A 63 8.37 -6.92 7.46
CA TRP A 63 8.97 -8.01 6.69
C TRP A 63 8.37 -9.39 7.02
N GLU A 64 7.97 -9.60 8.26
CA GLU A 64 7.27 -10.79 8.78
C GLU A 64 5.86 -10.98 8.20
N LYS A 65 5.29 -9.99 7.51
CA LYS A 65 4.01 -10.11 6.80
C LYS A 65 4.17 -10.33 5.29
N LEU A 66 5.40 -10.29 4.79
CA LEU A 66 5.73 -10.50 3.38
C LEU A 66 6.20 -11.94 3.16
N SER A 67 5.35 -12.74 2.51
CA SER A 67 5.72 -14.10 2.13
C SER A 67 6.78 -14.12 1.03
N PRO A 68 7.52 -15.23 0.85
CA PRO A 68 8.48 -15.38 -0.24
C PRO A 68 7.85 -15.14 -1.61
N GLU A 69 6.61 -15.57 -1.80
CA GLU A 69 5.88 -15.39 -3.05
C GLU A 69 5.55 -13.91 -3.30
N LYS A 70 5.10 -13.17 -2.28
CA LYS A 70 4.85 -11.72 -2.38
C LYS A 70 6.13 -10.95 -2.71
N LEU A 71 7.24 -11.30 -2.06
CA LEU A 71 8.56 -10.74 -2.39
C LEU A 71 9.00 -11.09 -3.81
N GLY A 72 8.66 -12.29 -4.28
CA GLY A 72 8.90 -12.72 -5.67
C GLY A 72 8.20 -11.82 -6.69
N GLN A 73 6.96 -11.41 -6.42
CA GLN A 73 6.16 -10.55 -7.31
C GLN A 73 6.54 -9.07 -7.23
N ILE A 74 6.82 -8.55 -6.04
CA ILE A 74 7.08 -7.12 -5.83
C ILE A 74 8.59 -6.85 -5.88
N ARG A 75 9.10 -6.63 -7.09
CA ARG A 75 10.53 -6.43 -7.37
C ARG A 75 11.20 -5.39 -6.45
N VAL A 76 10.55 -4.24 -6.23
CA VAL A 76 11.13 -3.16 -5.40
C VAL A 76 11.33 -3.59 -3.94
N LEU A 77 10.41 -4.38 -3.37
CA LEU A 77 10.54 -4.88 -2.00
C LEU A 77 11.64 -5.93 -1.90
N ARG A 78 11.81 -6.78 -2.92
CA ARG A 78 12.90 -7.76 -2.99
C ARG A 78 14.26 -7.10 -3.03
N GLU A 79 14.44 -6.11 -3.90
CA GLU A 79 15.69 -5.36 -4.03
C GLU A 79 16.01 -4.61 -2.73
N LEU A 80 15.00 -3.99 -2.11
CA LEU A 80 15.16 -3.29 -0.84
C LEU A 80 15.57 -4.24 0.29
N LYS A 81 14.91 -5.40 0.42
CA LYS A 81 15.25 -6.42 1.42
C LYS A 81 16.70 -6.87 1.28
N ALA A 82 17.12 -7.20 0.05
CA ALA A 82 18.47 -7.68 -0.23
C ALA A 82 19.54 -6.64 0.13
N ARG A 83 19.30 -5.35 -0.16
CA ARG A 83 20.22 -4.26 0.22
C ARG A 83 20.34 -4.15 1.74
N ILE A 84 19.22 -4.15 2.47
CA ILE A 84 19.24 -4.05 3.93
C ILE A 84 19.96 -5.25 4.57
N GLU A 85 19.74 -6.46 4.06
CA GLU A 85 20.41 -7.66 4.56
C GLU A 85 21.92 -7.62 4.32
N GLN A 86 22.36 -7.04 3.19
CA GLN A 86 23.78 -6.81 2.91
C GLN A 86 24.41 -5.78 3.84
N GLU A 87 23.71 -4.67 4.11
CA GLU A 87 24.18 -3.60 4.98
C GLU A 87 24.24 -4.03 6.46
N MET A 88 23.24 -4.78 6.93
CA MET A 88 23.16 -5.23 8.33
C MET A 88 23.88 -6.56 8.60
N GLY A 89 24.34 -7.25 7.55
CA GLY A 89 24.96 -8.58 7.65
C GLY A 89 24.05 -9.66 8.25
N THR A 90 22.74 -9.41 8.33
CA THR A 90 21.76 -10.26 9.02
C THR A 90 20.53 -10.46 8.13
N LYS A 91 19.96 -11.66 8.12
CA LYS A 91 18.73 -11.93 7.36
C LYS A 91 17.50 -11.32 8.04
N LEU A 92 16.68 -10.65 7.25
CA LEU A 92 15.40 -10.11 7.69
C LEU A 92 14.35 -11.22 7.74
N PRO A 93 13.37 -11.13 8.66
CA PRO A 93 12.29 -12.10 8.76
C PRO A 93 11.46 -12.15 7.46
N CYS A 94 10.73 -13.24 7.28
CA CYS A 94 9.82 -13.44 6.16
C CYS A 94 8.53 -14.04 6.69
N GLY A 95 7.41 -13.62 6.12
CA GLY A 95 6.10 -14.15 6.48
C GLY A 95 5.87 -15.58 6.00
N PRO A 96 4.80 -16.23 6.50
CA PRO A 96 4.44 -17.57 6.09
C PRO A 96 4.15 -17.63 4.59
N PRO A 97 4.38 -18.77 3.92
CA PRO A 97 4.02 -18.96 2.51
C PRO A 97 2.54 -18.70 2.28
N VAL A 98 2.22 -18.01 1.18
CA VAL A 98 0.82 -17.74 0.81
C VAL A 98 0.58 -18.16 -0.64
N LYS A 99 -0.54 -18.84 -0.87
CA LYS A 99 -1.00 -19.12 -2.24
C LYS A 99 -1.50 -17.82 -2.87
N LEU A 100 -0.72 -17.29 -3.80
CA LEU A 100 -1.10 -16.07 -4.51
C LEU A 100 -2.25 -16.35 -5.49
N PRO A 101 -3.21 -15.41 -5.64
CA PRO A 101 -4.17 -15.48 -6.73
C PRO A 101 -3.41 -15.52 -8.06
N GLN A 102 -3.89 -16.32 -9.01
CA GLN A 102 -3.34 -16.29 -10.36
C GLN A 102 -3.63 -14.90 -10.93
N ALA A 103 -2.59 -14.18 -11.34
CA ALA A 103 -2.76 -12.93 -12.06
C ALA A 103 -3.67 -13.19 -13.26
N SER A 104 -4.77 -12.43 -13.36
CA SER A 104 -5.63 -12.46 -14.53
C SER A 104 -4.77 -12.21 -15.76
N LYS A 105 -4.69 -13.19 -16.68
CA LYS A 105 -4.14 -12.95 -18.01
C LYS A 105 -5.09 -11.94 -18.67
N GLN A 106 -4.71 -10.66 -18.71
CA GLN A 106 -5.34 -9.75 -19.65
C GLN A 106 -4.81 -10.14 -21.02
N GLU A 107 -5.52 -11.04 -21.70
CA GLU A 107 -5.36 -11.19 -23.14
C GLU A 107 -5.64 -9.81 -23.75
N GLY A 108 -4.66 -9.29 -24.48
CA GLY A 108 -4.67 -7.91 -24.94
C GLY A 108 -5.95 -7.62 -25.73
N LEU A 109 -6.75 -6.67 -25.24
CA LEU A 109 -7.69 -5.99 -26.11
C LEU A 109 -6.86 -5.14 -27.07
N GLU A 110 -6.63 -5.69 -28.26
CA GLU A 110 -6.15 -4.98 -29.43
C GLU A 110 -7.16 -3.87 -29.74
N CYS A 111 -6.82 -2.65 -29.33
CA CYS A 111 -7.59 -1.46 -29.64
C CYS A 111 -7.50 -1.22 -31.16
N LYS A 112 -8.47 -1.76 -31.90
CA LYS A 112 -8.68 -1.40 -33.32
C LYS A 112 -8.95 0.11 -33.37
N ARG A 113 -7.95 0.85 -33.86
CA ARG A 113 -8.14 2.23 -34.30
C ARG A 113 -9.00 2.19 -35.56
N GLU A 114 -10.31 2.35 -35.43
CA GLU A 114 -11.14 2.76 -36.55
C GLU A 114 -10.94 4.26 -36.75
N GLY A 115 -10.30 4.59 -37.87
CA GLY A 115 -10.15 5.96 -38.32
C GLY A 115 -11.48 6.57 -38.72
N ARG A 116 -11.61 7.87 -38.45
CA ARG A 116 -12.42 8.78 -39.24
C ARG A 116 -11.70 10.12 -39.31
#